data_AF-A0A3P1BZL4-F1
#
_entry.id   AF-A0A3P1BZL4-F1
#
_cell.length_a   1.000
_cell.length_b   1.000
_cell.length_c   1.000
_cell.angle_alpha   90.00
_cell.angle_beta   90.00
_cell.angle_gamma   90.00
#
_symmetry.space_group_name_H-M   'P 1'
#
loop_
_entity.id
_entity.type
_entity.pdbx_description
1 polymer ?
#
loop_
_entity_poly.entity_id
_entity_poly.type
_entity_poly.pdbx_seq_one_letter_code
_entity_poly.pdbx_strand_id
1 'polypeptide(L)'
;MTPIDDLLKAPNLREWLDELENSWQEEQRRRHQFWADVDESQKVEFILGEIVHHSPVYGRHWMASTNLLGYLIPYVRAIPT
;
A
#
# COMPACT_ATOMS: atom_id res chain seq x y z
N MET A 1 -19.42 -20.54 -4.88
CA MET A 1 -18.93 -21.09 -3.60
C MET A 1 -17.91 -20.09 -3.09
N THR A 2 -18.20 -19.46 -1.95
CA THR A 2 -17.26 -18.50 -1.38
C THR A 2 -16.11 -19.27 -0.73
N PRO A 3 -14.87 -18.76 -0.75
CA PRO A 3 -13.72 -19.43 -0.12
C PRO A 3 -13.93 -19.79 1.36
N ILE A 4 -14.91 -19.15 2.01
CA ILE A 4 -15.30 -19.39 3.40
C ILE A 4 -15.79 -20.84 3.64
N ASP A 5 -16.46 -21.46 2.67
CA ASP A 5 -17.11 -22.77 2.86
C ASP A 5 -16.10 -23.90 3.07
N ASP A 6 -14.92 -23.77 2.44
CA ASP A 6 -13.83 -24.72 2.58
C ASP A 6 -13.03 -24.45 3.85
N LEU A 7 -12.87 -23.17 4.21
CA LEU A 7 -12.20 -22.76 5.45
C LEU A 7 -12.96 -23.25 6.68
N LEU A 8 -14.29 -23.17 6.68
CA LEU A 8 -15.15 -23.63 7.79
C LEU A 8 -15.10 -25.15 8.02
N LYS A 9 -14.70 -25.93 7.00
CA LYS A 9 -14.58 -27.39 7.10
C LYS A 9 -13.18 -27.84 7.53
N ALA A 10 -12.23 -26.91 7.63
CA ALA A 10 -10.86 -27.25 7.96
C ALA A 10 -10.74 -27.76 9.41
N PRO A 11 -10.06 -28.89 9.65
CA PRO A 11 -9.92 -29.45 10.99
C PRO A 11 -9.11 -28.55 11.92
N ASN A 12 -8.25 -27.70 11.36
CA ASN A 12 -7.41 -26.73 12.05
C ASN A 12 -7.96 -25.31 11.99
N LEU A 13 -9.27 -25.14 11.72
CA LEU A 13 -9.94 -23.84 11.65
C LEU A 13 -9.64 -22.96 12.87
N ARG A 14 -9.63 -23.55 14.07
CA ARG A 14 -9.38 -22.80 15.30
C ARG A 14 -8.00 -22.14 15.31
N GLU A 15 -6.96 -22.90 14.96
CA GLU A 15 -5.58 -22.41 14.91
C GLU A 15 -5.44 -21.29 13.88
N TRP A 16 -6.07 -21.44 12.71
CA TRP A 16 -6.07 -20.41 11.68
C TRP A 16 -6.81 -19.14 12.08
N LEU A 17 -7.92 -19.25 12.81
CA LEU A 17 -8.61 -18.07 13.33
C LEU A 17 -7.74 -17.31 14.33
N ASP A 18 -7.05 -18.03 15.22
CA ASP A 18 -6.15 -17.43 16.19
C ASP A 18 -4.95 -16.76 15.48
N GLU A 19 -4.39 -17.39 14.44
CA GLU A 19 -3.32 -16.79 13.61
C GLU A 19 -3.80 -15.57 12.81
N LEU A 20 -5.00 -15.64 12.22
CA LEU A 20 -5.60 -14.56 11.45
C LEU A 20 -5.85 -13.33 12.33
N GLU A 21 -6.40 -13.54 13.54
CA GLU A 21 -6.64 -12.45 14.49
C GLU A 21 -5.32 -11.78 14.89
N ASN A 22 -4.29 -12.57 15.19
CA ASN A 22 -2.97 -12.02 15.52
C ASN A 22 -2.38 -11.21 14.36
N SER A 23 -2.46 -11.73 13.13
CA SER A 23 -1.99 -11.05 11.92
C SER A 23 -2.76 -9.75 11.66
N TRP A 24 -4.08 -9.79 11.84
CA TRP A 24 -4.96 -8.62 11.70
C TRP A 24 -4.61 -7.54 12.71
N GLN A 25 -4.49 -7.88 14.00
CA GLN A 25 -4.16 -6.94 15.05
C GLN A 25 -2.79 -6.28 14.81
N GLU A 26 -1.80 -7.06 14.39
CA GLU A 26 -0.47 -6.53 14.07
C GLU A 26 -0.50 -5.59 12.86
N GLU A 27 -1.27 -5.90 11.82
CA GLU A 27 -1.46 -5.01 10.67
C GLU A 27 -2.13 -3.69 11.08
N GLN A 28 -3.20 -3.76 11.89
CA GLN A 28 -3.88 -2.58 12.40
C GLN A 28 -2.94 -1.71 13.23
N ARG A 29 -2.11 -2.33 14.09
CA ARG A 29 -1.09 -1.62 14.87
C ARG A 29 -0.11 -0.88 13.98
N ARG A 30 0.44 -1.54 12.94
CA ARG A 30 1.36 -0.91 11.98
C ARG A 30 0.70 0.21 11.19
N ARG A 31 -0.57 0.03 10.81
CA ARG A 31 -1.34 1.06 10.11
C ARG A 31 -1.51 2.31 10.96
N HIS A 32 -1.89 2.15 12.23
CA HIS A 32 -1.99 3.28 13.15
C HIS A 32 -0.64 3.96 13.37
N GLN A 33 0.43 3.17 13.52
CA GLN A 33 1.79 3.68 13.66
C GLN A 33 2.22 4.48 12.41
N PHE A 34 1.96 3.98 11.21
CA PHE A 34 2.26 4.66 9.96
C PHE A 34 1.63 6.06 9.91
N TRP A 35 0.33 6.18 10.21
CA TRP A 35 -0.35 7.48 10.18
C TRP A 35 0.03 8.42 11.33
N ALA A 36 0.53 7.89 12.45
CA ALA A 36 0.99 8.69 13.57
C ALA A 36 2.42 9.23 13.36
N ASP A 37 3.30 8.41 12.75
CA ASP A 37 4.73 8.67 12.69
C ASP A 37 5.21 9.27 11.35
N VAL A 38 4.48 9.02 10.25
CA VAL A 38 4.93 9.45 8.91
C VAL A 38 4.52 10.90 8.63
N ASP A 39 5.53 11.72 8.35
CA ASP A 39 5.38 13.10 7.91
C ASP A 39 5.35 13.19 6.38
N GLU A 40 4.69 14.22 5.83
CA GLU A 40 4.57 14.45 4.38
C GLU A 40 5.92 14.60 3.65
N SER A 41 6.98 14.98 4.36
CA SER A 41 8.33 15.06 3.79
C SER A 41 8.95 13.69 3.49
N GLN A 42 8.42 12.61 4.07
CA GLN A 42 8.94 11.27 3.87
C GLN A 42 8.21 10.56 2.72
N LYS A 43 8.97 10.05 1.74
CA LYS A 43 8.41 9.19 0.68
C LYS A 43 8.26 7.76 1.19
N VAL A 44 7.17 7.50 1.90
CA VAL A 44 6.84 6.20 2.48
C VAL A 44 5.39 5.89 2.15
N GLU A 45 5.11 4.63 1.82
CA GLU A 45 3.76 4.15 1.53
C GLU A 45 3.39 3.00 2.46
N PHE A 46 2.11 2.87 2.75
CA PHE A 46 1.58 1.71 3.46
C PHE A 46 0.85 0.79 2.49
N ILE A 47 1.46 -0.36 2.17
CA ILE A 47 1.00 -1.27 1.12
C ILE A 47 0.80 -2.65 1.73
N LEU A 48 -0.43 -3.19 1.62
CA LEU A 48 -0.77 -4.55 2.06
C LEU A 48 -0.32 -4.90 3.50
N GLY A 49 -0.37 -3.93 4.42
CA GLY A 49 0.01 -4.12 5.81
C GLY A 49 1.49 -3.86 6.14
N GLU A 50 2.26 -3.38 5.16
CA GLU A 50 3.68 -3.09 5.29
C GLU A 50 3.98 -1.61 5.06
N ILE A 51 4.97 -1.10 5.81
CA ILE A 51 5.51 0.25 5.62
C ILE A 51 6.68 0.14 4.63
N VAL A 52 6.50 0.69 3.43
CA VAL A 52 7.46 0.62 2.32
C VAL A 52 8.13 1.97 2.15
N HIS A 53 9.43 2.04 2.46
CA HIS A 53 10.23 3.24 2.22
C HIS A 53 10.67 3.30 0.76
N HIS A 54 10.39 4.42 0.09
CA HIS A 54 10.82 4.59 -1.28
C HIS A 54 12.32 4.85 -1.33
N SER A 55 12.96 4.23 -2.32
CA SER A 55 14.35 4.52 -2.63
C SER A 55 14.52 5.99 -3.07
N PRO A 56 15.69 6.60 -2.82
CA PRO A 56 15.99 7.92 -3.32
C PRO A 56 15.77 8.01 -4.84
N VAL A 57 15.22 9.12 -5.31
CA VAL A 57 14.99 9.31 -6.74
C VAL A 57 16.34 9.52 -7.44
N TYR A 58 16.74 8.56 -8.27
CA TYR A 58 17.95 8.67 -9.09
C TYR A 58 17.74 9.61 -10.29
N GLY A 59 18.79 10.34 -10.68
CA GLY A 59 18.71 11.38 -11.70
C GLY A 59 18.14 10.93 -13.05
N ARG A 60 18.44 9.70 -13.50
CA ARG A 60 17.87 9.14 -14.75
C ARG A 60 16.36 8.93 -14.64
N HIS A 61 15.89 8.38 -13.53
CA HIS A 61 14.47 8.16 -13.29
C HIS A 61 13.72 9.49 -13.17
N TRP A 62 14.31 10.47 -12.47
CA TRP A 62 13.76 11.83 -12.38
C TRP A 62 13.61 12.49 -13.75
N MET A 63 14.65 12.42 -14.60
CA MET A 63 14.62 13.03 -15.92
C MET A 63 13.56 12.38 -16.82
N ALA A 64 13.47 11.05 -16.82
CA ALA A 64 12.46 10.33 -17.60
C ALA A 64 11.03 10.70 -17.18
N SER A 65 10.73 10.66 -15.88
CA SER A 65 9.41 11.00 -15.35
C SER A 65 9.04 12.47 -15.60
N THR A 66 9.99 13.40 -15.42
CA THR A 66 9.77 14.83 -15.69
C THR A 66 9.44 15.09 -17.15
N ASN A 67 10.18 14.48 -18.09
CA ASN A 67 9.93 14.64 -19.51
C ASN A 67 8.53 14.13 -19.89
N LEU A 68 8.13 12.96 -19.38
CA LEU A 68 6.80 12.40 -19.62
C LEU A 68 5.71 13.33 -19.09
N LEU A 69 5.85 13.82 -17.86
CA LEU A 69 4.90 14.76 -17.26
C LEU A 69 4.80 16.08 -18.05
N GLY A 70 5.92 16.59 -18.56
CA GLY A 70 5.96 17.80 -19.39
C GLY A 70 5.11 17.69 -20.65
N TYR A 71 5.02 16.49 -21.25
CA TYR A 71 4.13 16.24 -22.38
C TYR A 71 2.68 16.01 -21.97
N LEU A 72 2.43 15.28 -20.89
CA LEU A 72 1.07 14.90 -20.48
C LEU A 72 0.26 16.06 -19.91
N ILE A 73 0.87 16.91 -19.09
CA ILE A 73 0.17 17.99 -18.37
C ILE A 73 -0.59 18.94 -19.33
N PRO A 74 0.01 19.45 -20.44
CA PRO A 74 -0.71 20.29 -21.39
C PRO A 74 -1.99 19.65 -21.95
N TYR A 75 -1.96 18.35 -22.28
CA TYR A 75 -3.13 17.66 -22.82
C TYR A 75 -4.26 17.53 -21.78
N VAL A 76 -3.92 17.23 -20.53
CA VAL A 76 -4.92 17.08 -19.46
C VAL A 76 -5.56 18.43 -19.11
N ARG A 77 -4.76 19.50 -19.04
CA ARG A 77 -5.24 20.84 -18.68
C ARG A 77 -6.03 21.55 -19.78
N ALA A 78 -5.82 21.17 -21.05
CA ALA A 78 -6.52 21.75 -22.18
C ALA A 78 -7.96 21.22 -22.35
N ILE A 79 -8.37 20.20 -21.59
CA ILE A 79 -9.75 19.69 -21.57
C ILE A 79 -10.58 20.67 -20.72
N PRO A 80 -11.57 21.39 -21.29
CA PRO A 80 -12.48 22.21 -20.51
C PRO A 80 -13.27 21.29 -19.55
N THR A 81 -13.38 21.71 -18.30
CA THR A 81 -14.19 21.03 -17.26
C THR A 81 -15.67 21.22 -17.50
#